data_AF-A0A846DLN0-F1
#
_entry.id   AF-A0A846DLN0-F1
#
_cell.length_a   1.000
_cell.length_b   1.000
_cell.length_c   1.000
_cell.angle_alpha   90.00
_cell.angle_beta   90.00
_cell.angle_gamma   90.00
#
_symmetry.space_group_name_H-M   'P 1'
#
loop_
_entity.id
_entity.type
_entity.pdbx_description
1 polymer ?
#
loop_
_entity_poly.entity_id
_entity_poly.type
_entity_poly.pdbx_seq_one_letter_code
_entity_poly.pdbx_strand_id
1 'polypeptide(L)'
;SRYGVRRSSSFSIRLITAGEQLHQGIKSPEKIRDILDEQLRGHLNKKPKTYRKLSRKKYLKVGKQRKQKSKPIRKAMRKQLQDIPINLGHIDKLI
;
A
#
# COMPACT_ATOMS: atom_id res chain seq x y z
N SER A 1 -31.81 26.03 11.35
CA SER A 1 -30.66 26.49 10.52
C SER A 1 -30.07 25.28 9.81
N ARG A 2 -29.93 25.35 8.47
CA ARG A 2 -29.82 24.20 7.55
C ARG A 2 -28.41 23.58 7.57
N TYR A 3 -28.33 22.31 7.95
CA TYR A 3 -27.12 21.49 7.84
C TYR A 3 -26.71 21.35 6.37
N GLY A 4 -25.50 21.81 6.06
CA GLY A 4 -24.92 21.81 4.72
C GLY A 4 -24.74 20.41 4.15
N VAL A 5 -25.45 20.18 3.04
CA VAL A 5 -25.33 19.15 2.01
C VAL A 5 -24.09 18.25 2.13
N ARG A 6 -24.33 16.98 2.53
CA ARG A 6 -23.38 15.87 2.39
C ARG A 6 -22.96 15.76 0.91
N ARG A 7 -21.71 16.05 0.61
CA ARG A 7 -21.12 15.72 -0.68
C ARG A 7 -21.18 14.19 -0.87
N SER A 8 -21.76 13.77 -1.99
CA SER A 8 -22.00 12.39 -2.44
C SER A 8 -21.06 11.32 -1.82
N SER A 9 -21.68 10.37 -1.12
CA SER A 9 -21.07 9.33 -0.28
C SER A 9 -20.32 8.23 -1.04
N SER A 10 -20.51 8.09 -2.35
CA SER A 10 -20.07 6.89 -3.09
C SER A 10 -18.60 6.94 -3.55
N PHE A 11 -18.05 8.12 -3.80
CA PHE A 11 -16.68 8.28 -4.31
C PHE A 11 -15.62 8.12 -3.21
N SER A 12 -15.88 8.68 -2.02
CA SER A 12 -15.00 8.57 -0.86
C SER A 12 -14.95 7.13 -0.32
N ILE A 13 -16.09 6.42 -0.32
CA ILE A 13 -16.15 5.00 0.09
C ILE A 13 -15.34 4.13 -0.88
N ARG A 14 -15.54 4.29 -2.20
CA ARG A 14 -14.77 3.54 -3.22
C ARG A 14 -13.26 3.76 -3.11
N LEU A 15 -12.84 4.99 -2.80
CA LEU A 15 -11.44 5.31 -2.56
C LEU A 15 -10.88 4.55 -1.35
N ILE A 16 -11.59 4.58 -0.22
CA ILE A 16 -11.19 3.87 1.00
C ILE A 16 -11.06 2.37 0.71
N THR A 17 -12.06 1.75 0.08
CA THR A 17 -12.08 0.32 -0.25
C THR A 17 -10.95 -0.07 -1.21
N ALA A 18 -10.73 0.69 -2.29
CA ALA A 18 -9.66 0.41 -3.25
C ALA A 18 -8.27 0.49 -2.61
N GLY A 19 -8.03 1.49 -1.74
CA GLY A 19 -6.78 1.61 -1.01
C GLY A 19 -6.51 0.47 -0.02
N GLU A 20 -7.57 -0.11 0.54
CA GLU A 20 -7.49 -1.25 1.46
C GLU A 20 -7.19 -2.55 0.71
N GLN A 21 -7.85 -2.80 -0.42
CA GLN A 21 -7.54 -3.94 -1.31
C GLN A 21 -6.07 -3.91 -1.77
N LEU A 22 -5.58 -2.75 -2.18
CA LEU A 22 -4.16 -2.57 -2.54
C LEU A 22 -3.23 -2.79 -1.35
N HIS A 23 -3.64 -2.39 -0.14
CA HIS A 23 -2.85 -2.67 1.05
C HIS A 23 -2.73 -4.17 1.33
N GLN A 24 -3.81 -4.93 1.18
CA GLN A 24 -3.79 -6.39 1.32
C GLN A 24 -2.90 -7.03 0.23
N GLY A 25 -3.00 -6.57 -1.02
CA GLY A 25 -2.15 -7.05 -2.12
C GLY A 25 -0.65 -6.86 -1.88
N ILE A 26 -0.23 -5.78 -1.20
CA ILE A 26 1.17 -5.59 -0.80
C ILE A 26 1.55 -6.47 0.40
N LYS A 27 0.61 -6.73 1.31
CA LYS A 27 0.83 -7.49 2.55
C LYS A 27 1.14 -8.96 2.29
N SER A 28 0.49 -9.59 1.30
CA SER A 28 0.67 -11.02 1.03
C SER A 28 2.10 -11.38 0.59
N PRO A 29 2.71 -10.70 -0.41
CA PRO A 29 4.11 -10.93 -0.78
C PRO A 29 5.09 -10.65 0.36
N GLU A 30 4.87 -9.60 1.16
CA GLU A 30 5.75 -9.32 2.31
C GLU A 30 5.75 -10.45 3.34
N LYS A 31 4.59 -11.07 3.61
CA LYS A 31 4.53 -12.22 4.52
C LYS A 31 5.32 -13.42 3.98
N ILE A 32 5.15 -13.73 2.69
CA ILE A 32 5.90 -14.81 2.03
C ILE A 32 7.40 -14.53 2.17
N ARG A 33 7.79 -13.27 1.93
CA ARG A 33 9.17 -12.85 2.07
C ARG A 33 9.69 -12.95 3.50
N ASP A 34 8.92 -12.56 4.50
CA ASP A 34 9.33 -12.65 5.92
C ASP A 34 9.53 -14.12 6.34
N ILE A 35 8.68 -15.04 5.86
CA ILE A 35 8.83 -16.49 6.07
C ILE A 35 10.11 -17.01 5.40
N LEU A 36 10.37 -16.63 4.15
CA LEU A 36 11.58 -17.04 3.43
C LEU A 36 12.85 -16.46 4.07
N ASP A 37 12.81 -15.18 4.50
CA ASP A 37 13.91 -14.53 5.22
C ASP A 37 14.19 -15.28 6.53
N GLU A 38 13.16 -15.72 7.25
CA GLU A 38 13.28 -16.56 8.44
C GLU A 38 13.92 -17.92 8.17
N GLN A 39 13.53 -18.60 7.11
CA GLN A 39 14.10 -19.89 6.70
C GLN A 39 15.56 -19.76 6.24
N LEU A 40 15.92 -18.62 5.63
CA LEU A 40 17.26 -18.33 5.11
C LEU A 40 18.12 -17.53 6.11
N ARG A 41 17.70 -17.40 7.37
CA ARG A 41 18.47 -16.71 8.43
C ARG A 41 19.84 -17.35 8.57
N GLY A 42 20.89 -16.55 8.32
CA GLY A 42 22.29 -17.00 8.34
C GLY A 42 22.91 -17.17 6.94
N HIS A 43 22.10 -17.32 5.88
CA HIS A 43 22.56 -17.37 4.50
C HIS A 43 22.41 -16.03 3.76
N LEU A 44 21.52 -15.14 4.24
CA LEU A 44 21.32 -13.81 3.68
C LEU A 44 22.18 -12.75 4.40
N ASN A 45 23.04 -12.08 3.65
CA ASN A 45 23.90 -11.00 4.18
C ASN A 45 23.13 -9.75 4.65
N LYS A 46 21.92 -9.49 4.11
CA LYS A 46 21.13 -8.31 4.47
C LYS A 46 19.63 -8.59 4.39
N LYS A 47 18.90 -8.16 5.42
CA LYS A 47 17.44 -8.21 5.42
C LYS A 47 16.90 -7.39 4.25
N PRO A 48 16.01 -7.97 3.45
CA PRO A 48 15.44 -7.26 2.33
C PRO A 48 14.57 -6.05 2.68
N LYS A 49 14.58 -5.04 1.80
CA LYS A 49 13.86 -3.78 1.99
C LYS A 49 12.34 -3.99 1.87
N THR A 50 11.59 -3.48 2.85
CA THR A 50 10.12 -3.51 2.88
C THR A 50 9.52 -2.17 2.45
N TYR A 51 8.54 -2.20 1.56
CA TYR A 51 7.92 -0.99 1.00
C TYR A 51 6.50 -0.74 1.51
N ARG A 52 5.83 -1.72 2.15
CA ARG A 52 4.45 -1.60 2.67
C ARG A 52 4.26 -0.43 3.60
N LYS A 53 5.10 -0.29 4.63
CA LYS A 53 4.96 0.79 5.62
C LYS A 53 5.04 2.16 4.94
N LEU A 54 5.95 2.31 3.98
CA LEU A 54 6.18 3.57 3.28
C LEU A 54 4.99 3.93 2.38
N SER A 55 4.51 2.99 1.58
CA SER A 55 3.44 3.25 0.61
C SER A 55 2.07 3.33 1.24
N ARG A 56 1.81 2.56 2.30
CA ARG A 56 0.61 2.73 3.12
C ARG A 56 0.59 4.09 3.80
N LYS A 57 1.71 4.53 4.37
CA LYS A 57 1.84 5.87 4.99
C LYS A 57 1.60 6.98 3.98
N LYS A 58 2.14 6.87 2.76
CA LYS A 58 1.91 7.84 1.67
C LYS A 58 0.44 7.90 1.27
N TYR A 59 -0.22 6.76 1.12
CA TYR A 59 -1.65 6.70 0.81
C TYR A 59 -2.52 7.30 1.93
N LEU A 60 -2.29 6.91 3.19
CA LEU A 60 -3.01 7.45 4.34
C LEU A 60 -2.83 8.96 4.47
N LYS A 61 -1.62 9.48 4.22
CA LYS A 61 -1.34 10.91 4.25
C LYS A 61 -2.19 11.68 3.24
N VAL A 62 -2.47 11.10 2.07
CA VAL A 62 -3.35 11.70 1.05
C VAL A 62 -4.82 11.52 1.41
N GLY A 63 -5.22 10.34 1.89
CA GLY A 63 -6.60 10.06 2.29
C GLY A 63 -7.07 10.91 3.48
N LYS A 64 -6.17 11.29 4.39
CA LYS A 64 -6.50 12.12 5.55
C LYS A 64 -6.59 13.64 5.26
N GLN A 65 -6.40 14.08 4.01
CA GLN A 65 -6.45 15.51 3.66
C GLN A 65 -7.89 16.04 3.63
N ARG A 66 -8.10 17.24 4.20
CA ARG A 66 -9.41 17.93 4.23
C ARG A 66 -10.02 18.15 2.83
N LYS A 67 -9.18 18.36 1.81
CA LYS A 67 -9.57 18.43 0.40
C LYS A 67 -8.76 17.44 -0.42
N GLN A 68 -9.31 16.26 -0.62
CA GLN A 68 -8.69 15.20 -1.41
C GLN A 68 -8.71 15.56 -2.91
N LYS A 69 -7.56 15.95 -3.45
CA LYS A 69 -7.41 16.16 -4.89
C LYS A 69 -7.18 14.81 -5.58
N SER A 70 -7.79 14.63 -6.76
CA SER A 70 -7.71 13.36 -7.53
C SER A 70 -6.27 13.01 -7.97
N LYS A 71 -5.45 14.02 -8.30
CA LYS A 71 -4.04 13.83 -8.69
C LYS A 71 -3.19 13.18 -7.57
N PRO A 72 -3.11 13.73 -6.35
CA PRO A 72 -2.41 13.09 -5.22
C PRO A 72 -2.87 11.67 -4.92
N ILE A 73 -4.18 11.42 -4.97
CA ILE A 73 -4.76 10.09 -4.72
C ILE A 73 -4.20 9.09 -5.74
N ARG A 74 -4.33 9.39 -7.04
CA ARG A 74 -3.82 8.52 -8.10
C ARG A 74 -2.33 8.27 -7.97
N LYS A 75 -1.56 9.29 -7.58
CA LYS A 75 -0.12 9.16 -7.33
C LYS A 75 0.17 8.18 -6.18
N ALA A 76 -0.57 8.27 -5.08
CA ALA A 76 -0.40 7.35 -3.95
C ALA A 76 -0.84 5.91 -4.29
N MET A 77 -1.96 5.74 -5.00
CA MET A 77 -2.43 4.44 -5.46
C MET A 77 -1.47 3.78 -6.44
N ARG A 78 -0.94 4.54 -7.42
CA ARG A 78 0.09 4.04 -8.34
C ARG A 78 1.32 3.55 -7.59
N LYS A 79 1.73 4.26 -6.53
CA LYS A 79 2.88 3.84 -5.74
C LYS A 79 2.61 2.55 -4.96
N GLN A 80 1.40 2.38 -4.41
CA GLN A 80 0.98 1.11 -3.81
C GLN A 80 1.00 -0.05 -4.83
N LEU A 81 0.47 0.18 -6.04
CA LEU A 81 0.48 -0.83 -7.11
C LEU A 81 1.89 -1.22 -7.53
N GLN A 82 2.80 -0.25 -7.71
CA GLN A 82 4.19 -0.52 -8.12
C GLN A 82 5.00 -1.31 -7.11
N ASP A 83 4.66 -1.25 -5.83
CA ASP A 83 5.40 -1.98 -4.80
C ASP A 83 5.07 -3.47 -4.79
N ILE A 84 3.92 -3.88 -5.33
CA ILE A 84 3.54 -5.29 -5.47
C ILE A 84 4.53 -6.08 -6.34
N PRO A 85 4.76 -5.72 -7.63
CA PRO A 85 5.71 -6.45 -8.48
C PRO A 85 7.15 -6.32 -7.99
N ILE A 86 7.52 -5.19 -7.35
CA ILE A 86 8.84 -5.05 -6.73
C ILE A 86 9.01 -6.07 -5.61
N ASN A 87 8.01 -6.24 -4.74
CA ASN A 87 8.05 -7.23 -3.66
C ASN A 87 8.04 -8.67 -4.19
N LEU A 88 7.35 -8.94 -5.30
CA LEU A 88 7.35 -10.25 -5.96
C LEU A 88 8.71 -10.59 -6.57
N GLY A 89 9.29 -9.70 -7.41
CA GLY A 89 10.63 -9.92 -7.98
C GLY A 89 11.75 -9.96 -6.93
N HIS A 90 11.44 -9.54 -5.72
CA HIS A 90 12.28 -9.62 -4.54
C HIS A 90 12.20 -10.98 -3.85
N ILE A 91 11.05 -11.67 -3.93
CA ILE A 91 10.86 -13.06 -3.51
C ILE A 91 11.53 -13.97 -4.53
N ASP A 92 11.34 -13.71 -5.83
CA ASP A 92 11.96 -14.49 -6.91
C ASP A 92 13.50 -14.50 -6.87
N LYS A 93 14.12 -13.50 -6.21
CA LYS A 93 15.58 -13.45 -6.00
C LYS A 93 16.06 -14.22 -4.77
N LEU A 94 15.15 -14.62 -3.90
CA LEU A 94 15.44 -15.39 -2.68
C LEU A 94 15.22 -16.90 -2.87
N ILE A 95 14.53 -17.28 -3.96
CA ILE A 95 14.38 -18.64 -4.46
C ILE A 95 15.50 -18.88 -5.47
#